data_AF-A0A9P1AK49-F1
#
_entry.id   AF-A0A9P1AK49-F1
#
_cell.length_a   1.000
_cell.length_b   1.000
_cell.length_c   1.000
_cell.angle_alpha   90.00
_cell.angle_beta   90.00
_cell.angle_gamma   90.00
#
_symmetry.space_group_name_H-M   'P 1'
#
loop_
_entity.id
_entity.type
_entity.pdbx_description
1 polymer ?
#
loop_
_entity_poly.entity_id
_entity_poly.type
_entity_poly.pdbx_seq_one_letter_code
_entity_poly.pdbx_strand_id
1 'polypeptide(L)'
;MLSPCDSDSLQHYADFNDLARKEKLDKNFTDWNVLFARRDPVERLVDHFMDTCVREARPCFDCRLDLKCYLTIIHSVIKDLAKNIKLVTEDHLKYVPQNWYCQMETMSQRLTFVDYNLFANPTNPEYADAKRPDKWHPEDIFDDPLSSHEKIHRYYITFIHSRPDVLDLVKKIYYWDFLLLKMPLPELKVAETKDFKDGWH
;
A
#
# COMPACT_ATOMS: atom_id res chain seq x y z
N MET A 1 22.05 -3.44 15.60
CA MET A 1 21.51 -2.06 15.61
C MET A 1 20.72 -1.89 14.33
N LEU A 2 19.40 -2.06 14.44
CA LEU A 2 18.40 -1.77 13.40
C LEU A 2 18.19 -0.25 13.43
N SER A 3 18.23 0.43 12.28
CA SER A 3 17.97 1.88 12.24
C SER A 3 16.48 2.15 12.50
N PRO A 4 16.14 3.35 13.01
CA PRO A 4 14.86 3.64 13.61
C PRO A 4 13.77 3.83 12.55
N CYS A 5 12.53 3.63 12.98
CA CYS A 5 11.34 3.87 12.19
C CYS A 5 11.13 5.37 12.00
N ASP A 6 11.86 5.98 11.07
CA ASP A 6 11.52 7.33 10.61
C ASP A 6 10.43 7.21 9.55
N SER A 7 9.19 7.19 10.02
CA SER A 7 8.01 7.43 9.20
C SER A 7 7.47 8.79 9.61
N ASP A 8 7.65 9.77 8.73
CA ASP A 8 7.21 11.17 8.91
C ASP A 8 5.71 11.34 9.20
N SER A 9 4.91 10.27 9.13
CA SER A 9 3.47 10.28 9.40
C SER A 9 3.05 9.79 10.80
N LEU A 10 3.98 9.38 11.67
CA LEU A 10 3.70 8.98 13.06
C LEU A 10 4.61 9.73 14.05
N GLN A 11 4.49 11.06 14.07
CA GLN A 11 5.38 12.03 14.74
C GLN A 11 5.47 11.99 16.29
N HIS A 12 5.14 10.89 16.98
CA HIS A 12 5.29 10.81 18.45
C HIS A 12 6.13 9.66 19.01
N TYR A 13 6.55 8.68 18.19
CA TYR A 13 7.52 7.65 18.59
C TYR A 13 8.49 7.36 17.43
N ALA A 14 9.71 7.90 17.53
CA ALA A 14 10.76 7.73 16.51
C ALA A 14 11.22 6.26 16.37
N ASP A 15 10.99 5.43 17.40
CA ASP A 15 11.11 3.97 17.33
C ASP A 15 10.36 3.29 18.50
N PHE A 16 10.21 1.96 18.42
CA PHE A 16 9.64 1.16 19.51
C PHE A 16 10.54 1.11 20.76
N ASN A 17 11.81 1.51 20.66
CA ASN A 17 12.68 1.60 21.84
C ASN A 17 12.25 2.77 22.73
N ASP A 18 11.80 3.87 22.12
CA ASP A 18 11.24 5.01 22.82
C ASP A 18 9.91 4.67 23.50
N LEU A 19 9.07 3.86 22.86
CA LEU A 19 7.87 3.31 23.50
C LEU A 19 8.26 2.44 24.71
N ALA A 20 9.17 1.48 24.54
CA ALA A 20 9.64 0.61 25.62
C ALA A 20 10.31 1.40 26.77
N ARG A 21 10.99 2.51 26.44
CA ARG A 21 11.55 3.44 27.44
C ARG A 21 10.44 4.16 28.20
N LYS A 22 9.40 4.65 27.52
CA LYS A 22 8.26 5.31 28.19
C LYS A 22 7.49 4.35 29.07
N GLU A 23 7.27 3.10 28.66
CA GLU A 23 6.60 2.09 29.49
C GLU A 23 7.34 1.78 30.79
N LYS A 24 8.68 1.89 30.78
CA LYS A 24 9.49 1.75 32.01
C LYS A 24 9.35 2.97 32.93
N LEU A 25 9.10 4.15 32.36
CA LEU A 25 9.00 5.42 33.10
C LEU A 25 7.57 5.69 33.59
N ASP A 26 6.56 5.23 32.87
CA ASP A 26 5.15 5.41 33.17
C ASP A 26 4.40 4.08 33.07
N LYS A 27 4.03 3.53 34.23
CA LYS A 27 3.26 2.27 34.31
C LYS A 27 1.85 2.41 33.76
N ASN A 28 1.31 3.62 33.62
CA ASN A 28 0.00 3.80 32.97
C ASN A 28 0.10 3.63 31.44
N PHE A 29 1.31 3.66 30.88
CA PHE A 29 1.55 3.50 29.44
C PHE A 29 1.44 2.05 28.97
N THR A 30 1.54 1.07 29.88
CA THR A 30 1.43 -0.36 29.53
C THR A 30 0.03 -0.74 29.06
N ASP A 31 -0.99 0.02 29.48
CA ASP A 31 -2.40 -0.24 29.20
C ASP A 31 -2.89 0.42 27.90
N TRP A 32 -2.00 1.14 27.19
CA TRP A 32 -2.35 1.84 25.95
C TRP A 32 -2.39 0.87 24.77
N ASN A 33 -3.45 0.99 23.96
CA ASN A 33 -3.54 0.29 22.69
C ASN A 33 -2.69 1.02 21.64
N VAL A 34 -1.70 0.33 21.08
CA VAL A 34 -0.88 0.88 19.98
C VAL A 34 -1.61 0.60 18.68
N LEU A 35 -2.06 1.66 18.00
CA LEU A 35 -2.71 1.54 16.70
C LEU A 35 -1.65 1.47 15.60
N PHE A 36 -1.82 0.54 14.66
CA PHE A 36 -0.99 0.44 13.47
C PHE A 36 -1.87 0.53 12.23
N ALA A 37 -1.65 1.56 11.41
CA ALA A 37 -2.35 1.71 10.14
C ALA A 37 -1.79 0.71 9.11
N ARG A 38 -2.52 -0.38 8.87
CA ARG A 38 -2.19 -1.36 7.83
C ARG A 38 -2.79 -0.90 6.51
N ARG A 39 -2.06 -1.12 5.42
CA ARG A 39 -2.52 -0.84 4.06
C ARG A 39 -2.49 -2.11 3.24
N ASP A 40 -3.46 -2.29 2.33
CA ASP A 40 -3.45 -3.43 1.43
C ASP A 40 -2.13 -3.43 0.60
N PRO A 41 -1.37 -4.55 0.56
CA PRO A 41 -0.08 -4.58 -0.11
C PRO A 41 -0.19 -4.41 -1.63
N VAL A 42 -1.32 -4.82 -2.23
CA VAL A 42 -1.60 -4.63 -3.66
C VAL A 42 -1.83 -3.15 -3.95
N GLU A 43 -2.65 -2.46 -3.15
CA GLU A 43 -2.88 -1.02 -3.29
C GLU A 43 -1.59 -0.22 -3.12
N ARG A 44 -0.81 -0.52 -2.07
CA ARG A 44 0.46 0.16 -1.81
C ARG A 44 1.46 -0.01 -2.96
N LEU A 45 1.53 -1.22 -3.53
CA LEU A 45 2.36 -1.50 -4.69
C LEU A 45 1.93 -0.68 -5.91
N VAL A 46 0.62 -0.62 -6.20
CA VAL A 46 0.11 0.12 -7.36
C VAL A 46 0.35 1.61 -7.20
N ASP A 47 0.10 2.18 -6.03
CA ASP A 47 0.46 3.56 -5.71
C ASP A 47 1.93 3.86 -5.99
N HIS A 48 2.82 3.01 -5.50
CA HIS A 48 4.24 3.23 -5.69
C HIS A 48 4.66 3.08 -7.17
N PHE A 49 4.08 2.12 -7.89
CA PHE A 49 4.30 1.99 -9.33
C PHE A 49 3.79 3.23 -10.09
N MET A 50 2.61 3.74 -9.75
CA MET A 50 2.07 4.94 -10.37
C MET A 50 2.93 6.17 -10.09
N ASP A 51 3.38 6.33 -8.86
CA ASP A 51 4.26 7.42 -8.47
C ASP A 51 5.59 7.36 -9.23
N THR A 52 6.19 6.17 -9.31
CA THR A 52 7.54 5.98 -9.88
C THR A 52 7.56 5.94 -11.41
N CYS A 53 6.51 5.41 -12.03
CA CYS A 53 6.52 5.04 -13.45
C CYS A 53 5.51 5.82 -14.30
N VAL A 54 4.44 6.33 -13.67
CA VAL A 54 3.39 7.08 -14.37
C VAL A 54 3.55 8.58 -14.13
N ARG A 55 3.81 9.00 -12.89
CA ARG A 55 3.86 10.42 -12.50
C ARG A 55 5.26 11.00 -12.58
N GLU A 56 6.22 10.39 -11.89
CA GLU A 56 7.59 10.85 -11.89
C GLU A 56 8.26 10.29 -13.14
N ALA A 57 8.83 11.13 -14.01
CA ALA A 57 9.59 10.71 -15.20
C ALA A 57 10.93 10.03 -14.82
N ARG A 58 10.97 9.29 -13.72
CA ARG A 58 12.08 8.43 -13.32
C ARG A 58 12.17 7.25 -14.30
N PRO A 59 13.35 6.63 -14.41
CA PRO A 59 13.54 5.52 -15.34
C PRO A 59 12.64 4.29 -15.10
N CYS A 60 11.86 4.20 -14.01
CA CYS A 60 10.99 3.04 -13.71
C CYS A 60 11.73 1.70 -13.85
N PHE A 61 12.99 1.63 -13.41
CA PHE A 61 13.87 0.47 -13.63
C PHE A 61 13.94 0.00 -15.10
N ASP A 62 13.85 0.94 -16.04
CA ASP A 62 13.77 0.74 -17.49
C ASP A 62 12.56 -0.09 -17.97
N CYS A 63 11.56 -0.31 -17.11
CA CYS A 63 10.34 -1.06 -17.41
C CYS A 63 9.26 -0.22 -18.10
N ARG A 64 9.43 1.10 -18.19
CA ARG A 64 8.40 2.04 -18.69
C ARG A 64 7.07 1.89 -17.94
N LEU A 65 6.05 1.29 -18.54
CA LEU A 65 4.74 1.04 -17.93
C LEU A 65 4.44 -0.46 -17.75
N ASP A 66 5.46 -1.33 -17.88
CA ASP A 66 5.30 -2.76 -17.66
C ASP A 66 5.40 -3.11 -16.16
N LEU A 67 4.23 -3.31 -15.54
CA LEU A 67 4.12 -3.69 -14.13
C LEU A 67 4.76 -5.06 -13.81
N LYS A 68 4.77 -6.02 -14.75
CA LYS A 68 5.40 -7.33 -14.53
C LYS A 68 6.92 -7.20 -14.47
N CYS A 69 7.49 -6.44 -15.41
CA CYS A 69 8.92 -6.09 -15.39
C CYS A 69 9.28 -5.44 -14.06
N TYR A 70 8.52 -4.42 -13.66
CA TYR A 70 8.72 -3.68 -12.42
C TYR A 70 8.71 -4.60 -11.18
N LEU A 71 7.70 -5.46 -11.08
CA LEU A 71 7.57 -6.44 -10.00
C LEU A 71 8.72 -7.46 -9.95
N THR A 72 9.21 -7.88 -11.12
CA THR A 72 10.32 -8.82 -11.20
C THR A 72 11.60 -8.21 -10.63
N ILE A 73 11.84 -6.93 -10.92
CA ILE A 73 12.98 -6.18 -10.39
C ILE A 73 12.82 -5.96 -8.88
N ILE A 74 11.65 -5.50 -8.41
CA ILE A 74 11.38 -5.36 -6.98
C ILE A 74 11.59 -6.67 -6.22
N HIS A 75 11.10 -7.79 -6.75
CA HIS A 75 11.28 -9.09 -6.12
C HIS A 75 12.77 -9.47 -6.02
N SER A 76 13.58 -9.16 -7.03
CA SER A 76 15.03 -9.36 -6.97
C SER A 76 15.69 -8.46 -5.93
N VAL A 77 15.35 -7.17 -5.91
CA VAL A 77 15.90 -6.20 -4.95
C VAL A 77 15.57 -6.62 -3.51
N ILE A 78 14.32 -7.01 -3.25
CA ILE A 78 13.89 -7.47 -1.92
C ILE A 78 14.62 -8.75 -1.52
N LYS A 79 14.83 -9.70 -2.43
CA LYS A 79 15.63 -10.89 -2.15
C LYS A 79 17.06 -10.57 -1.77
N ASP A 80 17.66 -9.55 -2.37
CA ASP A 80 19.01 -9.12 -2.04
C ASP A 80 19.07 -8.34 -0.72
N LEU A 81 18.09 -7.46 -0.47
CA LEU A 81 17.95 -6.74 0.80
C LEU A 81 17.69 -7.69 1.97
N ALA A 82 16.93 -8.76 1.78
CA ALA A 82 16.66 -9.76 2.81
C ALA A 82 17.95 -10.45 3.32
N LYS A 83 19.01 -10.53 2.50
CA LYS A 83 20.31 -11.06 2.91
C LYS A 83 21.05 -10.11 3.86
N ASN A 84 20.83 -8.81 3.71
CA ASN A 84 21.45 -7.78 4.56
C ASN A 84 20.53 -6.56 4.70
N ILE A 85 19.62 -6.63 5.68
CA ILE A 85 18.60 -5.60 5.91
C ILE A 85 19.18 -4.21 6.24
N LYS A 86 20.47 -4.11 6.57
CA LYS A 86 21.16 -2.82 6.80
C LYS A 86 21.36 -2.01 5.52
N LEU A 87 21.11 -2.58 4.34
CA LEU A 87 21.23 -1.91 3.04
C LEU A 87 19.91 -1.28 2.56
N VAL A 88 18.85 -1.33 3.39
CA VAL A 88 17.58 -0.68 3.07
C VAL A 88 17.76 0.83 3.12
N THR A 89 17.35 1.52 2.05
CA THR A 89 17.39 2.98 1.91
C THR A 89 15.96 3.55 1.95
N GLU A 90 15.81 4.86 2.08
CA GLU A 90 14.51 5.54 2.05
C GLU A 90 13.72 5.29 0.75
N ASP A 91 14.42 5.14 -0.39
CA ASP A 91 13.74 4.78 -1.63
C ASP A 91 13.22 3.34 -1.61
N HIS A 92 13.94 2.42 -0.96
CA HIS A 92 13.46 1.04 -0.79
C HIS A 92 12.23 0.96 0.11
N LEU A 93 12.16 1.79 1.14
CA LEU A 93 11.05 1.88 2.09
C LEU A 93 9.68 2.00 1.38
N LYS A 94 9.63 2.67 0.24
CA LYS A 94 8.39 2.87 -0.54
C LYS A 94 7.73 1.57 -1.02
N TYR A 95 8.50 0.49 -1.22
CA TYR A 95 7.99 -0.78 -1.76
C TYR A 95 8.37 -2.05 -1.01
N VAL A 96 9.34 -2.03 -0.09
CA VAL A 96 9.60 -3.18 0.78
C VAL A 96 8.37 -3.54 1.61
N PRO A 97 8.19 -4.80 2.03
CA PRO A 97 7.06 -5.21 2.86
C PRO A 97 6.89 -4.32 4.09
N GLN A 98 5.64 -3.94 4.40
CA GLN A 98 5.34 -3.06 5.52
C GLN A 98 5.84 -3.69 6.82
N ASN A 99 5.79 -5.02 6.96
CA ASN A 99 6.26 -5.75 8.13
C ASN A 99 7.78 -5.66 8.38
N TRP A 100 8.58 -5.20 7.40
CA TRP A 100 10.03 -4.98 7.59
C TRP A 100 10.31 -3.75 8.46
N TYR A 101 9.31 -2.88 8.61
CA TYR A 101 9.40 -1.79 9.56
C TYR A 101 9.23 -2.32 10.98
N CYS A 102 9.89 -1.66 11.93
CA CYS A 102 9.38 -1.56 13.29
C CYS A 102 9.28 -2.82 14.14
N GLN A 103 10.05 -3.88 13.83
CA GLN A 103 10.04 -5.12 14.63
C GLN A 103 8.62 -5.71 14.77
N MET A 104 7.81 -5.61 13.72
CA MET A 104 6.38 -5.98 13.78
C MET A 104 6.13 -7.43 14.21
N GLU A 105 7.05 -8.34 13.91
CA GLU A 105 6.95 -9.74 14.35
C GLU A 105 6.83 -9.84 15.88
N THR A 106 7.68 -9.12 16.62
CA THR A 106 7.70 -9.16 18.10
C THR A 106 6.59 -8.30 18.72
N MET A 107 6.16 -7.25 18.03
CA MET A 107 5.15 -6.30 18.53
C MET A 107 3.71 -6.64 18.13
N SER A 108 3.50 -7.59 17.21
CA SER A 108 2.19 -7.93 16.63
C SER A 108 1.07 -8.18 17.66
N GLN A 109 1.41 -8.67 18.86
CA GLN A 109 0.46 -8.91 19.94
C GLN A 109 -0.03 -7.64 20.65
N ARG A 110 0.73 -6.54 20.59
CA ARG A 110 0.39 -5.24 21.19
C ARG A 110 -0.18 -4.25 20.18
N LEU A 111 -0.07 -4.57 18.89
CA LEU A 111 -0.61 -3.74 17.82
C LEU A 111 -2.08 -4.08 17.58
N THR A 112 -2.91 -3.05 17.61
CA THR A 112 -4.25 -3.09 17.03
C THR A 112 -4.18 -2.57 15.61
N PHE A 113 -4.37 -3.46 14.64
CA PHE A 113 -4.37 -3.08 13.23
C PHE A 113 -5.65 -2.35 12.86
N VAL A 114 -5.49 -1.16 12.27
CA VAL A 114 -6.57 -0.34 11.76
C VAL A 114 -6.36 -0.16 10.27
N ASP A 115 -7.44 -0.20 9.49
CA ASP A 115 -7.37 0.03 8.05
C ASP A 115 -6.95 1.48 7.78
N TYR A 116 -5.88 1.67 7.00
CA TYR A 116 -5.40 2.98 6.58
C TYR A 116 -6.49 3.80 5.87
N ASN A 117 -7.41 3.17 5.15
CA ASN A 117 -8.48 3.84 4.42
C ASN A 117 -9.44 4.62 5.34
N LEU A 118 -9.47 4.31 6.64
CA LEU A 118 -10.21 5.07 7.65
C LEU A 118 -9.59 6.46 7.92
N PHE A 119 -8.31 6.62 7.62
CA PHE A 119 -7.56 7.87 7.78
C PHE A 119 -7.24 8.54 6.43
N ALA A 120 -7.08 7.74 5.37
CA ALA A 120 -6.74 8.19 4.02
C ALA A 120 -7.91 8.85 3.28
N ASN A 121 -9.14 8.53 3.68
CA ASN A 121 -10.29 9.39 3.44
C ASN A 121 -10.42 10.34 4.63
N PRO A 122 -9.68 11.46 4.68
CA PRO A 122 -10.17 12.55 5.48
C PRO A 122 -11.57 12.85 4.94
N THR A 123 -12.52 13.03 5.84
CA THR A 123 -13.54 14.06 5.68
C THR A 123 -12.84 15.39 5.39
N ASN A 124 -12.25 15.54 4.20
CA ASN A 124 -11.99 16.82 3.61
C ASN A 124 -13.38 17.36 3.28
N PRO A 125 -13.84 18.44 3.96
CA PRO A 125 -15.17 18.98 3.75
C PRO A 125 -15.44 19.24 2.27
N GLU A 126 -14.41 19.59 1.50
CA GLU A 126 -14.47 19.88 0.07
C GLU A 126 -14.74 18.62 -0.78
N TYR A 127 -14.13 17.47 -0.46
CA TYR A 127 -14.39 16.19 -1.13
C TYR A 127 -15.67 15.50 -0.65
N ALA A 128 -16.05 15.70 0.62
CA ALA A 128 -17.32 15.22 1.16
C ALA A 128 -18.50 16.01 0.59
N ASP A 129 -18.35 17.33 0.37
CA ASP A 129 -19.34 18.17 -0.28
C ASP A 129 -19.52 17.84 -1.77
N ALA A 130 -18.46 17.45 -2.48
CA ALA A 130 -18.55 17.04 -3.88
C ALA A 130 -19.29 15.69 -4.08
N LYS A 131 -19.40 14.87 -3.02
CA LYS A 131 -20.09 13.57 -3.05
C LYS A 131 -21.43 13.56 -2.31
N ARG A 132 -21.94 14.74 -1.93
CA ARG A 132 -23.19 14.88 -1.17
C ARG A 132 -24.40 14.62 -2.07
N PRO A 133 -25.33 13.71 -1.72
CA PRO A 133 -26.47 13.33 -2.57
C PRO A 133 -27.41 14.49 -2.94
N ASP A 134 -27.39 15.58 -2.17
CA ASP A 134 -28.18 16.80 -2.32
C ASP A 134 -27.58 17.82 -3.31
N LYS A 135 -26.33 17.64 -3.76
CA LYS A 135 -25.69 18.43 -4.84
C LYS A 135 -25.68 17.72 -6.20
N TRP A 136 -26.47 16.66 -6.33
CA TRP A 136 -26.59 15.85 -7.54
C TRP A 136 -27.35 16.61 -8.64
N HIS A 137 -26.64 17.04 -9.68
CA HIS A 137 -27.24 17.61 -10.88
C HIS A 137 -27.32 16.56 -11.99
N PRO A 138 -28.43 16.46 -12.75
CA PRO A 138 -28.58 15.48 -13.84
C PRO A 138 -27.52 15.63 -14.96
N GLU A 139 -26.87 16.79 -15.07
CA GLU A 139 -25.77 17.04 -15.99
C GLU A 139 -24.44 16.35 -15.60
N ASP A 140 -24.27 15.92 -14.34
CA ASP A 140 -23.08 15.17 -13.88
C ASP A 140 -23.09 13.69 -14.32
N ILE A 141 -24.13 13.26 -15.04
CA ILE A 141 -24.32 11.88 -15.51
C ILE A 141 -23.34 11.52 -16.66
N PHE A 142 -22.75 12.51 -17.33
CA PHE A 142 -21.89 12.31 -18.50
C PHE A 142 -20.40 12.53 -18.26
N ASP A 143 -20.00 13.03 -17.09
CA ASP A 143 -18.59 13.07 -16.70
C ASP A 143 -18.24 11.80 -15.93
N ASP A 144 -17.41 10.95 -16.55
CA ASP A 144 -16.91 9.72 -15.94
C ASP A 144 -16.28 10.05 -14.56
N PRO A 145 -16.89 9.63 -13.42
CA PRO A 145 -16.70 10.25 -12.10
C PRO A 145 -15.35 9.91 -11.44
N LEU A 146 -14.46 9.23 -12.14
CA LEU A 146 -13.13 8.84 -11.66
C LEU A 146 -12.09 9.70 -12.37
N SER A 147 -11.18 10.30 -11.61
CA SER A 147 -10.02 10.96 -12.22
C SER A 147 -9.22 9.96 -13.07
N SER A 148 -8.50 10.44 -14.09
CA SER A 148 -7.64 9.57 -14.91
C SER A 148 -6.67 8.72 -14.07
N HIS A 149 -6.22 9.27 -12.94
CA HIS A 149 -5.41 8.56 -11.95
C HIS A 149 -6.15 7.36 -11.37
N GLU A 150 -7.38 7.55 -10.88
CA GLU A 150 -8.18 6.48 -10.27
C GLU A 150 -8.53 5.37 -11.29
N LYS A 151 -8.76 5.72 -12.56
CA LYS A 151 -8.95 4.73 -13.63
C LYS A 151 -7.70 3.89 -13.86
N ILE A 152 -6.52 4.51 -13.92
CA ILE A 152 -5.24 3.83 -14.09
C ILE A 152 -4.91 2.96 -12.88
N HIS A 153 -5.16 3.47 -11.67
CA HIS A 153 -4.99 2.73 -10.42
C HIS A 153 -5.83 1.43 -10.44
N ARG A 154 -7.13 1.56 -10.72
CA ARG A 154 -8.05 0.42 -10.82
C ARG A 154 -7.66 -0.57 -11.91
N TYR A 155 -7.15 -0.08 -13.04
CA TYR A 155 -6.63 -0.93 -14.11
C TYR A 155 -5.49 -1.84 -13.60
N TYR A 156 -4.51 -1.30 -12.88
CA TYR A 156 -3.39 -2.10 -12.39
C TYR A 156 -3.78 -3.07 -11.26
N ILE A 157 -4.70 -2.68 -10.37
CA ILE A 157 -5.28 -3.60 -9.38
C ILE A 157 -5.95 -4.79 -10.11
N THR A 158 -6.78 -4.49 -11.12
CA THR A 158 -7.45 -5.53 -11.93
C THR A 158 -6.45 -6.39 -12.70
N PHE A 159 -5.39 -5.80 -13.24
CA PHE A 159 -4.30 -6.50 -13.92
C PHE A 159 -3.60 -7.50 -12.99
N ILE A 160 -3.31 -7.11 -11.75
CA ILE A 160 -2.70 -8.01 -10.76
C ILE A 160 -3.63 -9.19 -10.47
N HIS A 161 -4.91 -8.93 -10.18
CA HIS A 161 -5.86 -9.98 -9.83
C HIS A 161 -6.28 -10.88 -11.00
N SER A 162 -6.12 -10.43 -12.25
CA SER A 162 -6.49 -11.20 -13.44
C SER A 162 -5.38 -12.11 -13.96
N ARG A 163 -4.13 -11.91 -13.54
CA ARG A 163 -2.99 -12.69 -14.04
C ARG A 163 -2.29 -13.50 -12.96
N PRO A 164 -2.24 -14.84 -13.11
CA PRO A 164 -1.67 -15.72 -12.07
C PRO A 164 -0.17 -15.49 -11.85
N ASP A 165 0.58 -15.17 -12.90
CA ASP A 165 2.03 -14.93 -12.81
C ASP A 165 2.38 -13.64 -12.06
N VAL A 166 1.54 -12.60 -12.19
CA VAL A 166 1.70 -11.32 -11.49
C VAL A 166 1.27 -11.46 -10.05
N LEU A 167 0.10 -12.06 -9.82
CA LEU A 167 -0.42 -12.29 -8.47
C LEU A 167 0.54 -13.14 -7.63
N ASP A 168 1.18 -14.16 -8.23
CA ASP A 168 2.20 -14.97 -7.57
C ASP A 168 3.43 -14.15 -7.16
N LEU A 169 3.90 -13.23 -8.01
CA LEU A 169 4.99 -12.31 -7.64
C LEU A 169 4.59 -11.40 -6.46
N VAL A 170 3.39 -10.83 -6.50
CA VAL A 170 2.87 -9.99 -5.40
C VAL A 170 2.81 -10.78 -4.09
N LYS A 171 2.30 -12.03 -4.13
CA LYS A 171 2.29 -12.92 -2.96
C LYS A 171 3.69 -13.20 -2.46
N LYS A 172 4.65 -13.50 -3.34
CA LYS A 172 6.04 -13.78 -2.94
C LYS A 172 6.71 -12.58 -2.28
N ILE A 173 6.44 -11.38 -2.77
CA ILE A 173 6.99 -10.15 -2.22
C ILE A 173 6.38 -9.84 -0.85
N TYR A 174 5.05 -9.89 -0.73
CA TYR A 174 4.30 -9.39 0.44
C TYR A 174 3.68 -10.48 1.32
N TYR A 175 4.11 -11.74 1.21
CA TYR A 175 3.53 -12.87 1.94
C TYR A 175 3.39 -12.60 3.45
N TRP A 176 4.45 -12.08 4.06
CA TRP A 176 4.47 -11.79 5.49
C TRP A 176 3.61 -10.59 5.88
N ASP A 177 3.41 -9.61 4.99
CA ASP A 177 2.46 -8.52 5.23
C ASP A 177 1.05 -9.09 5.39
N PHE A 178 0.62 -9.96 4.47
CA PHE A 178 -0.71 -10.58 4.56
C PHE A 178 -0.90 -11.36 5.86
N LEU A 179 0.10 -12.15 6.26
CA LEU A 179 0.01 -12.94 7.49
C LEU A 179 0.04 -12.08 8.76
N LEU A 180 1.07 -11.24 8.93
CA LEU A 180 1.30 -10.50 10.17
C LEU A 180 0.27 -9.40 10.38
N LEU A 181 -0.15 -8.75 9.30
CA LEU A 181 -1.16 -7.71 9.34
C LEU A 181 -2.59 -8.27 9.30
N LYS A 182 -2.78 -9.60 9.35
CA LYS A 182 -4.09 -10.27 9.39
C LYS A 182 -4.99 -9.85 8.21
N MET A 183 -4.45 -9.87 7.00
CA MET A 183 -5.16 -9.60 5.76
C MET A 183 -5.33 -10.90 4.96
N PRO A 184 -6.44 -11.07 4.22
CA PRO A 184 -6.60 -12.24 3.36
C PRO A 184 -5.54 -12.24 2.26
N LEU A 185 -5.03 -13.42 1.90
CA LEU A 185 -4.18 -13.54 0.72
C LEU A 185 -4.99 -13.16 -0.52
N PRO A 186 -4.40 -12.43 -1.49
CA PRO A 186 -5.16 -11.95 -2.63
C PRO A 186 -5.48 -13.11 -3.57
N GLU A 187 -6.69 -13.16 -4.09
CA GLU A 187 -7.16 -14.25 -4.96
C GLU A 187 -7.19 -13.84 -6.42
N LEU A 188 -7.07 -14.84 -7.30
CA LEU A 188 -7.23 -14.62 -8.74
C LEU A 188 -8.71 -14.32 -8.99
N LYS A 189 -8.99 -13.21 -9.65
CA LYS A 189 -10.34 -12.85 -10.09
C LYS A 189 -10.47 -13.19 -11.56
N VAL A 190 -11.58 -13.82 -11.93
CA VAL A 190 -11.93 -13.97 -13.34
C VAL A 190 -12.13 -12.57 -13.89
N ALA A 191 -11.29 -12.16 -14.84
CA ALA A 191 -11.52 -10.90 -15.54
C ALA A 191 -12.87 -11.03 -16.26
N GLU A 192 -13.82 -10.17 -15.92
CA GLU A 192 -15.00 -9.96 -16.75
C GLU A 192 -14.49 -9.49 -18.11
N THR A 193 -14.40 -10.41 -19.06
CA THR A 193 -14.21 -10.08 -20.46
C THR A 193 -15.52 -9.45 -20.92
N LYS A 194 -15.66 -8.13 -20.73
CA LYS A 194 -16.60 -7.39 -21.57
C LYS A 194 -16.04 -7.51 -22.98
N ASP A 195 -16.69 -8.36 -23.78
CA ASP A 195 -16.43 -8.48 -25.21
C ASP A 195 -16.71 -7.10 -25.83
N PHE A 196 -15.67 -6.29 -26.04
CA PHE A 196 -15.78 -4.93 -26.63
C PHE A 196 -16.17 -4.95 -28.12
N LYS A 197 -16.70 -6.07 -28.62
CA LYS A 197 -17.17 -6.25 -29.99
C LYS A 197 -18.54 -5.62 -30.27
N ASP A 198 -19.30 -5.26 -29.24
CA ASP A 198 -20.69 -4.78 -29.40
C ASP A 198 -20.82 -3.23 -29.47
N GLY A 199 -19.75 -2.51 -29.78
CA GLY A 199 -19.73 -1.04 -29.72
C GLY A 199 -19.37 -0.29 -31.01
N TRP A 200 -19.19 -0.98 -32.14
CA TRP A 200 -18.84 -0.34 -33.41
C TRP A 200 -19.68 -0.89 -34.57
N HIS A 201 -20.97 -0.52 -34.57
CA HIS A 201 -21.83 -0.51 -35.75
C HIS A 201 -22.54 0.83 -35.86
#